data_AF-E3MMV3-F1
#
_entry.id   AF-E3MMV3-F1
#
_cell.length_a   1.000
_cell.length_b   1.000
_cell.length_c   1.000
_cell.angle_alpha   90.00
_cell.angle_beta   90.00
_cell.angle_gamma   90.00
#
_symmetry.space_group_name_H-M   'P 1'
#
loop_
_entity.id
_entity.type
_entity.pdbx_description
1 polymer ?
#
loop_
_entity_poly.entity_id
_entity_poly.type
_entity_poly.pdbx_seq_one_letter_code
_entity_poly.pdbx_strand_id
1 'polypeptide(L)'
;MVFRKYRAVKQWGKMDTRIFKEIYNSRNKRKMPAFEVPEAVKALGVPVFDSNEIFTLSNRKNLVEQAREQVESEIRFTEEQHPLQKNHPAYIFEGVEPMSDGIAQAALLTRSVVRNGLPDTILHNSAAKLEIDEEMVRDAILHGERYNPTLQKLPARFDPVMFWVRHIRLHGTPVVKRNNIILNNLLRHVILGGRRTQTLEHSLQVNRDAPLSVYLSGGQYFSKTPLVLRAQPHLTVQSPDSIVTMPWAGPIDIETARFNSFYYSTEPLPDIYPISPIIDFETDTLYNDDLLLNRSQQQTHVHSLLWSREQDQKYPWTSEQNMANAILTTYAAAVAEATRNGTTELKKPVLVRGVQLVNGRLDLVAMQLNTLKLTEQGENTEKNIVWIEKGLRLYKPKPYYEQMEVVEKLDMNVFHKFVALMLGFGAPHVH
;
A
#
# COMPACT_ATOMS: atom_id res chain seq x y z
N MET A 1 -1.90 5.81 -58.92
CA MET A 1 -1.01 6.69 -58.13
C MET A 1 0.23 5.91 -57.74
N VAL A 2 1.40 6.42 -58.10
CA VAL A 2 2.70 5.75 -57.94
C VAL A 2 3.09 5.70 -56.45
N PHE A 3 3.27 4.50 -55.89
CA PHE A 3 3.83 4.30 -54.56
C PHE A 3 5.29 4.78 -54.51
N ARG A 4 5.51 6.05 -54.17
CA ARG A 4 6.83 6.52 -53.76
C ARG A 4 7.13 5.92 -52.38
N LYS A 5 8.15 5.04 -52.31
CA LYS A 5 8.78 4.66 -51.04
C LYS A 5 9.35 5.92 -50.38
N TYR A 6 8.62 6.49 -49.42
CA TYR A 6 9.06 7.62 -48.64
C TYR A 6 10.26 7.21 -47.77
N ARG A 7 11.47 7.68 -48.10
CA ARG A 7 12.64 7.60 -47.22
C ARG A 7 12.67 8.84 -46.33
N ALA A 8 12.33 8.66 -45.05
CA ALA A 8 12.26 9.74 -44.05
C ALA A 8 13.57 10.56 -43.89
N VAL A 9 14.72 10.00 -44.28
CA VAL A 9 16.05 10.56 -44.00
C VAL A 9 16.38 11.83 -44.82
N LYS A 10 15.72 12.07 -45.96
CA LYS A 10 16.15 13.13 -46.89
C LYS A 10 15.46 14.48 -46.73
N GLN A 11 14.31 14.56 -46.07
CA GLN A 11 13.58 15.83 -45.92
C GLN A 11 13.72 16.44 -44.53
N TRP A 12 13.76 15.62 -43.46
CA TRP A 12 13.74 16.13 -42.09
C TRP A 12 15.01 15.71 -41.36
N GLY A 13 15.65 16.68 -40.69
CA GLY A 13 16.86 16.41 -39.90
C GLY A 13 16.60 15.40 -38.80
N LYS A 14 17.68 14.83 -38.23
CA LYS A 14 17.66 13.86 -37.11
C LYS A 14 16.82 14.27 -35.88
N MET A 15 16.35 15.52 -35.80
CA MET A 15 15.65 16.10 -34.66
C MET A 15 14.11 15.91 -34.67
N ASP A 16 13.45 15.66 -35.81
CA ASP A 16 11.97 15.66 -35.89
C ASP A 16 11.30 14.27 -35.82
N THR A 17 11.91 13.31 -35.11
CA THR A 17 11.37 11.94 -35.07
C THR A 17 10.21 11.74 -34.10
N ARG A 18 10.06 12.59 -33.06
CA ARG A 18 9.01 12.43 -32.04
C ARG A 18 7.63 12.80 -32.59
N ILE A 19 7.51 13.99 -33.18
CA ILE A 19 6.27 14.48 -33.79
C ILE A 19 5.83 13.53 -34.90
N PHE A 20 6.77 13.06 -35.73
CA PHE A 20 6.45 12.07 -36.77
C PHE A 20 5.94 10.74 -36.18
N LYS A 21 6.59 10.21 -35.14
CA LYS A 21 6.14 8.98 -34.45
C LYS A 21 4.76 9.16 -33.84
N GLU A 22 4.46 10.31 -33.26
CA GLU A 22 3.14 10.64 -32.70
C GLU A 22 2.08 10.76 -33.80
N ILE A 23 2.37 11.44 -34.92
CA ILE A 23 1.48 11.52 -36.08
C ILE A 23 1.25 10.13 -36.70
N TYR A 24 2.31 9.32 -36.82
CA TYR A 24 2.23 7.97 -37.36
C TYR A 24 1.44 7.03 -36.44
N ASN A 25 1.68 7.10 -35.12
CA ASN A 25 0.89 6.37 -34.13
C ASN A 25 -0.58 6.81 -34.12
N SER A 26 -0.85 8.11 -34.21
CA SER A 26 -2.22 8.65 -34.35
C SER A 26 -2.89 8.11 -35.60
N ARG A 27 -2.19 8.11 -36.74
CA ARG A 27 -2.70 7.55 -38.00
C ARG A 27 -2.97 6.05 -37.92
N ASN A 28 -2.09 5.27 -37.28
CA ASN A 28 -2.30 3.83 -37.11
C ASN A 28 -3.43 3.52 -36.11
N LYS A 29 -3.65 4.38 -35.11
CA LYS A 29 -4.76 4.26 -34.15
C LYS A 29 -6.10 4.68 -34.73
N ARG A 30 -6.13 5.51 -35.79
CA ARG A 30 -7.37 5.85 -36.48
C ARG A 30 -7.91 4.59 -37.14
N LYS A 31 -9.10 4.15 -36.72
CA LYS A 31 -9.86 3.17 -37.49
C LYS A 31 -10.11 3.77 -38.87
N MET A 32 -9.86 2.99 -39.92
CA MET A 32 -10.26 3.41 -41.26
C MET A 32 -11.77 3.67 -41.22
N PRO A 33 -12.26 4.79 -41.79
CA PRO A 33 -13.70 4.99 -41.91
C PRO A 33 -14.30 3.78 -42.62
N ALA A 34 -15.53 3.43 -42.26
CA ALA A 34 -16.26 2.42 -43.00
C ALA A 34 -16.27 2.80 -44.49
N PHE A 35 -16.14 1.81 -45.37
CA PHE A 35 -16.21 2.08 -46.80
C PHE A 35 -17.61 2.57 -47.14
N GLU A 36 -17.73 3.84 -47.53
CA GLU A 36 -18.97 4.42 -48.01
C GLU A 36 -18.98 4.35 -49.54
N VAL A 37 -20.03 3.77 -50.11
CA VAL A 37 -20.21 3.71 -51.57
C VAL A 37 -20.39 5.14 -52.10
N PRO A 38 -19.56 5.62 -53.06
CA PRO A 38 -19.68 6.96 -53.62
C PRO A 38 -21.07 7.22 -54.22
N GLU A 39 -21.59 8.43 -54.05
CA GLU A 39 -22.93 8.82 -54.52
C GLU A 39 -23.15 8.62 -56.02
N ALA A 40 -22.11 8.85 -56.82
CA ALA A 40 -22.12 8.60 -58.26
C ALA A 40 -22.40 7.13 -58.62
N VAL A 41 -21.90 6.19 -57.80
CA VAL A 41 -22.12 4.75 -58.00
C VAL A 41 -23.52 4.35 -57.54
N LYS A 42 -24.03 4.95 -56.47
CA LYS A 42 -25.42 4.78 -56.02
C LYS A 42 -26.42 5.27 -57.08
N ALA A 43 -26.12 6.37 -57.76
CA ALA A 43 -26.97 6.96 -58.80
C ALA A 43 -27.08 6.08 -60.07
N LEU A 44 -26.09 5.21 -60.33
CA LEU A 44 -26.08 4.31 -61.49
C LEU A 44 -26.99 3.08 -61.30
N GLY A 45 -27.57 2.87 -60.11
CA GLY A 45 -28.49 1.76 -59.85
C GLY A 45 -27.85 0.36 -59.98
N VAL A 46 -26.53 0.27 -60.00
CA VAL A 46 -25.79 -0.99 -60.11
C VAL A 46 -25.80 -1.71 -58.76
N PRO A 47 -26.06 -3.03 -58.71
CA PRO A 47 -25.97 -3.79 -57.46
C PRO A 47 -24.51 -3.81 -56.96
N VAL A 48 -24.27 -3.21 -55.79
CA VAL A 48 -22.98 -3.23 -55.10
C VAL A 48 -23.02 -4.33 -54.05
N PHE A 49 -22.22 -5.37 -54.24
CA PHE A 49 -22.11 -6.47 -53.29
C PHE A 49 -20.96 -6.19 -52.31
N ASP A 50 -21.20 -6.42 -51.01
CA ASP A 50 -20.11 -6.38 -50.04
C ASP A 50 -19.24 -7.64 -50.22
N SER A 51 -17.93 -7.46 -50.33
CA SER A 51 -16.99 -8.58 -50.44
C SER A 51 -17.05 -9.50 -49.22
N ASN A 52 -17.47 -8.98 -48.06
CA ASN A 52 -17.68 -9.78 -46.86
C ASN A 52 -18.90 -10.71 -46.96
N GLU A 53 -19.92 -10.38 -47.76
CA GLU A 53 -21.10 -11.22 -48.01
C GLU A 53 -20.73 -12.52 -48.76
N ILE A 54 -19.71 -12.48 -49.62
CA ILE A 54 -19.26 -13.65 -50.39
C ILE A 54 -18.66 -14.73 -49.49
N PHE A 55 -17.96 -14.34 -48.41
CA PHE A 55 -17.40 -15.28 -47.44
C PHE A 55 -18.46 -15.90 -46.52
N THR A 56 -19.67 -15.35 -46.48
CA THR A 56 -20.77 -15.82 -45.65
C THR A 56 -21.44 -17.09 -46.17
N LEU A 57 -21.27 -17.39 -47.45
CA LEU A 57 -21.73 -18.63 -48.07
C LEU A 57 -20.87 -19.84 -47.67
N SER A 58 -19.69 -19.60 -47.08
CA SER A 58 -18.92 -20.67 -46.45
C SER A 58 -19.42 -20.87 -45.01
N ASN A 59 -19.77 -22.10 -44.65
CA ASN A 59 -20.27 -22.56 -43.33
C ASN A 59 -19.38 -22.22 -42.10
N ARG A 60 -18.37 -21.35 -42.25
CA ARG A 60 -17.45 -20.91 -41.19
C ARG A 60 -18.00 -19.76 -40.34
N LYS A 61 -19.13 -19.14 -40.70
CA LYS A 61 -19.82 -18.14 -39.85
C LYS A 61 -20.13 -18.67 -38.46
N ASN A 62 -20.56 -19.94 -38.36
CA ASN A 62 -20.93 -20.55 -37.10
C ASN A 62 -19.79 -20.54 -36.07
N LEU A 63 -18.52 -20.72 -36.48
CA LEU A 63 -17.40 -20.76 -35.54
C LEU A 63 -17.03 -19.38 -34.98
N VAL A 64 -17.08 -18.33 -35.80
CA VAL A 64 -16.74 -16.96 -35.36
C VAL A 64 -17.90 -16.33 -34.61
N GLU A 65 -19.13 -16.57 -35.02
CA GLU A 65 -20.33 -16.11 -34.30
C GLU A 65 -20.50 -16.87 -32.98
N GLN A 66 -20.29 -18.19 -32.93
CA GLN A 66 -20.28 -18.95 -31.66
C GLN A 66 -19.11 -18.54 -30.76
N ALA A 67 -17.91 -18.33 -31.32
CA ALA A 67 -16.78 -17.81 -30.55
C ALA A 67 -17.05 -16.38 -30.06
N ARG A 68 -17.72 -15.53 -30.86
CA ARG A 68 -18.16 -14.21 -30.41
C ARG A 68 -19.24 -14.28 -29.35
N GLU A 69 -20.22 -15.17 -29.46
CA GLU A 69 -21.25 -15.36 -28.42
C GLU A 69 -20.64 -15.88 -27.12
N GLN A 70 -19.70 -16.84 -27.19
CA GLN A 70 -18.94 -17.30 -26.03
C GLN A 70 -18.13 -16.15 -25.41
N VAL A 71 -17.38 -15.40 -26.22
CA VAL A 71 -16.55 -14.27 -25.76
C VAL A 71 -17.41 -13.09 -25.29
N GLU A 72 -18.56 -12.81 -25.92
CA GLU A 72 -19.48 -11.75 -25.52
C GLU A 72 -20.24 -12.14 -24.23
N SER A 73 -20.51 -13.43 -24.01
CA SER A 73 -21.02 -13.91 -22.72
C SER A 73 -19.98 -13.76 -21.59
N GLU A 74 -18.69 -13.79 -21.92
CA GLU A 74 -17.59 -13.58 -20.98
C GLU A 74 -17.22 -12.09 -20.79
N ILE A 75 -17.50 -11.21 -21.77
CA ILE A 75 -17.01 -9.82 -21.82
C ILE A 75 -18.11 -8.76 -21.65
N ARG A 76 -19.40 -9.11 -21.63
CA ARG A 76 -20.47 -8.16 -21.33
C ARG A 76 -20.57 -7.87 -19.82
N PHE A 77 -19.53 -7.25 -19.26
CA PHE A 77 -19.80 -6.14 -18.37
C PHE A 77 -20.21 -5.00 -19.30
N THR A 78 -21.50 -4.85 -19.56
CA THR A 78 -22.00 -3.54 -19.98
C THR A 78 -21.50 -2.54 -18.95
N GLU A 79 -21.19 -1.29 -19.34
CA GLU A 79 -20.87 -0.20 -18.40
C GLU A 79 -21.99 0.06 -17.36
N GLU A 80 -23.07 -0.72 -17.41
CA GLU A 80 -24.11 -0.91 -16.42
C GLU A 80 -23.56 -1.49 -15.11
N GLN A 81 -22.91 -0.58 -14.38
CA GLN A 81 -22.82 -0.48 -12.93
C GLN A 81 -22.32 -1.74 -12.23
N HIS A 82 -21.00 -1.82 -12.08
CA HIS A 82 -20.37 -2.68 -11.08
C HIS A 82 -21.11 -2.55 -9.73
N PRO A 83 -21.29 -3.63 -8.94
CA PRO A 83 -22.06 -3.56 -7.69
C PRO A 83 -21.58 -2.52 -6.68
N LEU A 84 -20.29 -2.16 -6.76
CA LEU A 84 -19.62 -1.17 -5.91
C LEU A 84 -19.46 0.19 -6.60
N GLN A 85 -20.11 0.41 -7.73
CA GLN A 85 -20.15 1.69 -8.43
C GLN A 85 -20.93 2.71 -7.59
N LYS A 86 -20.27 3.80 -7.22
CA LYS A 86 -20.85 4.92 -6.49
C LYS A 86 -21.03 6.12 -7.42
N ASN A 87 -21.94 7.01 -7.04
CA ASN A 87 -22.25 8.22 -7.81
C ASN A 87 -21.20 9.33 -7.63
N HIS A 88 -20.50 9.34 -6.49
CA HIS A 88 -19.45 10.30 -6.17
C HIS A 88 -18.10 9.60 -6.14
N PRO A 89 -17.01 10.25 -6.55
CA PRO A 89 -15.67 9.69 -6.47
C PRO A 89 -15.14 9.74 -5.03
N ALA A 90 -14.28 8.78 -4.69
CA ALA A 90 -13.50 8.76 -3.46
C ALA A 90 -12.00 8.87 -3.77
N TYR A 91 -11.25 9.41 -2.82
CA TYR A 91 -9.80 9.28 -2.79
C TYR A 91 -9.43 7.88 -2.30
N ILE A 92 -8.57 7.18 -3.02
CA ILE A 92 -8.17 5.82 -2.71
C ILE A 92 -6.67 5.81 -2.39
N PHE A 93 -6.35 5.18 -1.27
CA PHE A 93 -4.98 4.87 -0.88
C PHE A 93 -4.80 3.36 -0.78
N GLU A 94 -3.90 2.80 -1.59
CA GLU A 94 -3.56 1.36 -1.57
C GLU A 94 -2.11 1.09 -1.14
N GLY A 95 -1.35 2.13 -0.81
CA GLY A 95 0.09 2.00 -0.48
C GLY A 95 0.98 1.62 -1.66
N VAL A 96 0.50 1.84 -2.89
CA VAL A 96 1.22 1.56 -4.15
C VAL A 96 1.97 2.80 -4.68
N GLU A 97 1.55 4.00 -4.29
CA GLU A 97 2.13 5.27 -4.72
C GLU A 97 2.90 5.95 -3.59
N PRO A 98 4.08 6.55 -3.87
CA PRO A 98 4.83 7.29 -2.88
C PRO A 98 4.20 8.66 -2.61
N MET A 99 4.05 9.02 -1.34
CA MET A 99 3.66 10.39 -0.96
C MET A 99 4.73 11.41 -1.33
N SER A 100 4.32 12.53 -1.92
CA SER A 100 5.21 13.59 -2.39
C SER A 100 6.02 14.20 -1.24
N ASP A 101 5.37 14.52 -0.10
CA ASP A 101 6.03 15.13 1.07
C ASP A 101 6.20 14.13 2.25
N GLY A 102 5.97 12.85 1.98
CA GLY A 102 6.23 11.76 2.92
C GLY A 102 5.51 11.91 4.26
N ILE A 103 6.29 11.98 5.35
CA ILE A 103 5.78 11.90 6.73
C ILE A 103 4.88 13.09 7.07
N ALA A 104 5.22 14.29 6.59
CA ALA A 104 4.46 15.51 6.85
C ALA A 104 3.05 15.42 6.24
N GLN A 105 2.97 14.94 5.00
CA GLN A 105 1.70 14.68 4.32
C GLN A 105 0.85 13.64 5.06
N ALA A 106 1.43 12.50 5.44
CA ALA A 106 0.71 11.47 6.20
C ALA A 106 0.23 11.97 7.58
N ALA A 107 1.04 12.76 8.27
CA ALA A 107 0.69 13.36 9.55
C ALA A 107 -0.48 14.35 9.43
N LEU A 108 -0.51 15.13 8.35
CA LEU A 108 -1.60 16.07 8.07
C LEU A 108 -2.90 15.35 7.72
N LEU A 109 -2.83 14.31 6.87
CA LEU A 109 -3.99 13.49 6.48
C LEU A 109 -4.62 12.74 7.66
N THR A 110 -3.79 12.25 8.60
CA THR A 110 -4.24 11.54 9.80
C THR A 110 -4.52 12.44 11.00
N ARG A 111 -4.28 13.75 10.85
CA ARG A 111 -4.31 14.76 11.94
C ARG A 111 -3.50 14.30 13.16
N SER A 112 -2.27 13.87 12.92
CA SER A 112 -1.41 13.29 13.93
C SER A 112 -0.18 14.16 14.23
N VAL A 113 0.22 14.19 15.50
CA VAL A 113 1.53 14.67 15.91
C VAL A 113 2.53 13.52 15.82
N VAL A 114 3.65 13.77 15.15
CA VAL A 114 4.70 12.76 14.93
C VAL A 114 5.80 12.91 15.96
N ARG A 115 6.06 11.84 16.72
CA ARG A 115 7.15 11.71 17.69
C ARG A 115 8.19 10.72 17.15
N ASN A 116 9.44 11.14 17.09
CA ASN A 116 10.53 10.28 16.63
C ASN A 116 11.02 9.41 17.80
N GLY A 117 11.14 8.10 17.57
CA GLY A 117 11.52 7.13 18.60
C GLY A 117 10.32 6.51 19.31
N LEU A 118 10.48 5.26 19.73
CA LEU A 118 9.53 4.61 20.63
C LEU A 118 9.70 5.16 22.07
N PRO A 119 8.64 5.21 22.89
CA PRO A 119 8.76 5.65 24.28
C PRO A 119 9.74 4.79 25.09
N ASP A 120 10.53 5.42 25.96
CA ASP A 120 11.51 4.72 26.81
C ASP A 120 10.87 3.67 27.71
N THR A 121 9.62 3.89 28.14
CA THR A 121 8.82 2.93 28.92
C THR A 121 8.62 1.61 28.18
N ILE A 122 8.50 1.66 26.86
CA ILE A 122 8.32 0.49 25.99
C ILE A 122 9.67 -0.16 25.70
N LEU A 123 10.70 0.64 25.42
CA LEU A 123 12.05 0.13 25.13
C LEU A 123 12.69 -0.59 26.33
N HIS A 124 12.48 -0.10 27.55
CA HIS A 124 13.05 -0.67 28.77
C HIS A 124 12.13 -1.69 29.44
N ASN A 125 10.99 -2.02 28.83
CA ASN A 125 10.04 -2.97 29.39
C ASN A 125 10.72 -4.33 29.62
N SER A 126 10.58 -4.89 30.82
CA SER A 126 11.11 -6.22 31.16
C SER A 126 10.55 -7.31 30.24
N ALA A 127 9.31 -7.15 29.76
CA ALA A 127 8.69 -8.05 28.79
C ALA A 127 9.38 -8.04 27.41
N ALA A 128 10.13 -6.98 27.09
CA ALA A 128 10.91 -6.87 25.86
C ALA A 128 12.28 -7.55 25.95
N LYS A 129 12.75 -7.93 27.15
CA LYS A 129 14.01 -8.66 27.37
C LYS A 129 13.81 -10.16 27.11
N LEU A 130 13.45 -10.50 25.88
CA LEU A 130 13.46 -11.89 25.43
C LEU A 130 14.91 -12.28 25.10
N GLU A 131 15.41 -13.33 25.76
CA GLU A 131 16.66 -13.98 25.37
C GLU A 131 16.43 -14.79 24.08
N ILE A 132 16.56 -14.11 22.95
CA ILE A 132 16.56 -14.73 21.62
C ILE A 132 17.97 -14.64 21.08
N ASP A 133 18.56 -15.81 20.81
CA ASP A 133 19.93 -15.90 20.31
C ASP A 133 20.05 -15.25 18.93
N GLU A 134 21.17 -14.55 18.70
CA GLU A 134 21.47 -13.92 17.42
C GLU A 134 21.45 -14.92 16.26
N GLU A 135 21.91 -16.16 16.50
CA GLU A 135 21.92 -17.22 15.50
C GLU A 135 20.51 -17.60 15.02
N MET A 136 19.52 -17.58 15.92
CA MET A 136 18.12 -17.83 15.56
C MET A 136 17.59 -16.73 14.64
N VAL A 137 17.95 -15.47 14.91
CA VAL A 137 17.55 -14.34 14.06
C VAL A 137 18.23 -14.42 12.69
N ARG A 138 19.52 -14.80 12.65
CA ARG A 138 20.24 -15.04 11.38
C ARG A 138 19.57 -16.15 10.56
N ASP A 139 19.24 -17.27 11.20
CA ASP A 139 18.57 -18.39 10.54
C ASP A 139 17.17 -18.01 10.02
N ALA A 140 16.42 -17.24 10.80
CA ALA A 140 15.13 -16.69 10.40
C ALA A 140 15.20 -15.84 9.12
N ILE A 141 16.26 -15.03 8.98
CA ILE A 141 16.54 -14.22 7.78
C ILE A 141 16.95 -15.11 6.60
N LEU A 142 17.85 -16.07 6.81
CA LEU A 142 18.30 -17.00 5.76
C LEU A 142 17.16 -17.89 5.22
N HIS A 143 16.17 -18.19 6.05
CA HIS A 143 14.99 -18.93 5.60
C HIS A 143 14.18 -18.18 4.53
N GLY A 144 14.17 -16.85 4.58
CA GLY A 144 13.60 -16.01 3.54
C GLY A 144 14.52 -15.85 2.33
N GLU A 145 15.79 -15.52 2.54
CA GLU A 145 16.72 -15.16 1.46
C GLU A 145 17.31 -16.35 0.70
N ARG A 146 17.56 -17.48 1.39
CA ARG A 146 18.33 -18.61 0.85
C ARG A 146 17.55 -19.91 0.77
N TYR A 147 16.88 -20.31 1.84
CA TYR A 147 16.34 -21.68 1.96
C TYR A 147 15.05 -21.90 1.19
N ASN A 148 14.38 -20.83 0.73
CA ASN A 148 13.15 -20.98 -0.01
C ASN A 148 13.40 -21.52 -1.44
N PRO A 149 12.81 -22.65 -1.84
CA PRO A 149 13.05 -23.27 -3.14
C PRO A 149 12.19 -22.69 -4.27
N THR A 150 11.45 -21.59 -4.05
CA THR A 150 10.52 -21.05 -5.05
C THR A 150 11.29 -20.59 -6.30
N LEU A 151 10.85 -21.07 -7.46
CA LEU A 151 11.47 -20.77 -8.74
C LEU A 151 10.49 -20.01 -9.65
N GLN A 152 10.31 -18.71 -9.40
CA GLN A 152 9.47 -17.83 -10.21
C GLN A 152 10.32 -16.87 -11.03
N LYS A 153 9.78 -16.41 -12.17
CA LYS A 153 10.47 -15.47 -13.05
C LYS A 153 10.55 -14.10 -12.38
N LEU A 154 11.75 -13.64 -12.06
CA LEU A 154 12.00 -12.38 -11.35
C LEU A 154 11.84 -11.16 -12.26
N PRO A 155 11.61 -9.96 -11.68
CA PRO A 155 11.55 -8.72 -12.45
C PRO A 155 12.84 -8.48 -13.24
N ALA A 156 12.71 -7.78 -14.37
CA ALA A 156 13.86 -7.41 -15.17
C ALA A 156 14.79 -6.49 -14.36
N ARG A 157 16.09 -6.78 -14.38
CA ARG A 157 17.08 -5.92 -13.73
C ARG A 157 17.12 -4.59 -14.44
N PHE A 158 16.96 -3.53 -13.66
CA PHE A 158 17.25 -2.17 -14.07
C PHE A 158 18.55 -1.73 -13.40
N ASP A 159 19.53 -1.37 -14.22
CA ASP A 159 20.77 -0.77 -13.75
C ASP A 159 20.77 0.70 -14.18
N PRO A 160 20.82 1.67 -13.25
CA PRO A 160 20.77 3.08 -13.60
C PRO A 160 21.99 3.53 -14.42
N VAL A 161 23.14 2.86 -14.25
CA VAL A 161 24.37 3.18 -14.99
C VAL A 161 24.31 2.56 -16.39
N MET A 162 23.82 1.32 -16.50
CA MET A 162 23.72 0.57 -17.75
C MET A 162 22.27 0.44 -18.24
N PHE A 163 21.50 1.52 -18.24
CA PHE A 163 20.06 1.49 -18.52
C PHE A 163 19.70 1.00 -19.94
N TRP A 164 20.66 1.02 -20.89
CA TRP A 164 20.47 0.52 -22.26
C TRP A 164 20.69 -1.00 -22.40
N VAL A 165 21.28 -1.65 -21.40
CA VAL A 165 21.55 -3.09 -21.41
C VAL A 165 20.31 -3.85 -20.97
N ARG A 166 19.86 -4.82 -21.78
CA ARG A 166 18.79 -5.74 -21.40
C ARG A 166 19.40 -6.97 -20.71
N HIS A 167 19.35 -6.98 -19.38
CA HIS A 167 19.80 -8.13 -18.60
C HIS A 167 18.86 -9.34 -18.77
N ILE A 168 19.43 -10.54 -18.66
CA ILE A 168 18.68 -11.80 -18.63
C ILE A 168 17.84 -11.82 -17.35
N ARG A 169 16.57 -12.23 -17.48
CA ARG A 169 15.70 -12.41 -16.31
C ARG A 169 16.06 -13.72 -15.61
N LEU A 170 16.35 -13.63 -14.33
CA LEU A 170 16.64 -14.78 -13.49
C LEU A 170 15.34 -15.38 -12.93
N HIS A 171 15.45 -16.61 -12.45
CA HIS A 171 14.39 -17.28 -11.71
C HIS A 171 14.79 -17.43 -10.24
N GLY A 172 13.83 -17.27 -9.33
CA GLY A 172 14.04 -17.41 -7.90
C GLY A 172 12.82 -16.95 -7.09
N THR A 173 13.03 -16.69 -5.81
CA THR A 173 11.95 -16.28 -4.90
C THR A 173 11.65 -14.78 -5.06
N PRO A 174 10.40 -14.37 -5.30
CA PRO A 174 10.02 -12.96 -5.35
C PRO A 174 10.38 -12.21 -4.06
N VAL A 175 10.73 -10.93 -4.17
CA VAL A 175 11.19 -10.12 -3.02
C VAL A 175 10.13 -10.04 -1.93
N VAL A 176 8.87 -9.80 -2.29
CA VAL A 176 7.73 -9.79 -1.35
C VAL A 176 7.62 -11.10 -0.58
N LYS A 177 7.73 -12.24 -1.28
CA LYS A 177 7.66 -13.56 -0.66
C LYS A 177 8.82 -13.80 0.32
N ARG A 178 10.05 -13.41 -0.04
CA ARG A 178 11.22 -13.49 0.86
C ARG A 178 10.98 -12.71 2.14
N ASN A 179 10.60 -11.44 2.00
CA ASN A 179 10.38 -10.55 3.13
C ASN A 179 9.22 -11.03 4.02
N ASN A 180 8.14 -11.55 3.43
CA ASN A 180 7.02 -12.13 4.18
C ASN A 180 7.44 -13.35 5.02
N ILE A 181 8.35 -14.20 4.52
CA ILE A 181 8.90 -15.32 5.29
C ILE A 181 9.73 -14.81 6.47
N ILE A 182 10.56 -13.78 6.25
CA ILE A 182 11.35 -13.16 7.31
C ILE A 182 10.43 -12.62 8.40
N LEU A 183 9.41 -11.84 8.04
CA LEU A 183 8.44 -11.28 8.99
C LEU A 183 7.69 -12.37 9.78
N ASN A 184 7.27 -13.46 9.12
CA ASN A 184 6.66 -14.59 9.82
C ASN A 184 7.60 -15.18 10.87
N ASN A 185 8.86 -15.40 10.51
CA ASN A 185 9.83 -16.03 11.39
C ASN A 185 10.17 -15.12 12.57
N LEU A 186 10.40 -13.82 12.33
CA LEU A 186 10.63 -12.85 13.39
C LEU A 186 9.45 -12.78 14.37
N LEU A 187 8.22 -12.69 13.85
CA LEU A 187 7.03 -12.71 14.70
C LEU A 187 6.89 -14.04 15.46
N ARG A 188 7.19 -15.17 14.82
CA ARG A 188 7.15 -16.49 15.45
C ARG A 188 8.12 -16.59 16.63
N HIS A 189 9.34 -16.05 16.50
CA HIS A 189 10.30 -16.01 17.60
C HIS A 189 9.78 -15.16 18.77
N VAL A 190 9.15 -14.03 18.49
CA VAL A 190 8.52 -13.18 19.52
C VAL A 190 7.37 -13.90 20.23
N ILE A 191 6.46 -14.54 19.49
CA ILE A 191 5.31 -15.24 20.07
C ILE A 191 5.78 -16.43 20.92
N LEU A 192 6.69 -17.25 20.40
CA LEU A 192 7.19 -18.42 21.13
C LEU A 192 8.04 -18.02 22.34
N GLY A 193 8.90 -17.00 22.17
CA GLY A 193 9.67 -16.41 23.26
C GLY A 193 8.77 -15.87 24.36
N GLY A 194 7.78 -15.05 23.99
CA GLY A 194 6.85 -14.44 24.93
C GLY A 194 5.98 -15.45 25.68
N ARG A 195 5.62 -16.56 25.03
CA ARG A 195 4.93 -17.68 25.71
C ARG A 195 5.84 -18.43 26.68
N ARG A 196 7.12 -18.61 26.33
CA ARG A 196 8.11 -19.26 27.21
C ARG A 196 8.37 -18.43 28.46
N THR A 197 8.46 -17.11 28.33
CA THR A 197 8.67 -16.17 29.45
C THR A 197 7.37 -15.76 30.15
N GLN A 198 6.22 -16.31 29.75
CA GLN A 198 4.89 -15.96 30.27
C GLN A 198 4.54 -14.45 30.16
N THR A 199 5.20 -13.71 29.27
CA THR A 199 4.88 -12.31 29.00
C THR A 199 3.64 -12.18 28.11
N LEU A 200 3.34 -13.22 27.33
CA LEU A 200 2.09 -13.38 26.58
C LEU A 200 1.19 -14.43 27.23
N GLU A 201 0.24 -13.97 28.04
CA GLU A 201 -0.75 -14.85 28.70
C GLU A 201 -1.75 -15.43 27.70
N HIS A 202 -2.22 -14.60 26.76
CA HIS A 202 -3.24 -14.98 25.77
C HIS A 202 -2.63 -15.37 24.42
N SER A 203 -3.28 -16.32 23.74
CA SER A 203 -2.89 -16.71 22.39
C SER A 203 -3.26 -15.62 21.38
N LEU A 204 -2.25 -15.00 20.78
CA LEU A 204 -2.43 -14.12 19.63
C LEU A 204 -2.93 -14.91 18.42
N GLN A 205 -3.94 -14.37 17.76
CA GLN A 205 -4.47 -14.90 16.51
C GLN A 205 -3.80 -14.17 15.35
N VAL A 206 -3.22 -14.92 14.41
CA VAL A 206 -2.53 -14.34 13.26
C VAL A 206 -3.30 -14.70 11.99
N ASN A 207 -3.85 -13.70 11.31
CA ASN A 207 -4.46 -13.85 10.00
C ASN A 207 -3.44 -13.45 8.93
N ARG A 208 -3.40 -14.21 7.82
CA ARG A 208 -2.50 -13.95 6.71
C ARG A 208 -3.22 -13.32 5.53
N ASP A 209 -2.58 -12.33 4.92
CA ASP A 209 -2.98 -11.69 3.66
C ASP A 209 -4.45 -11.23 3.65
N ALA A 210 -4.91 -10.77 4.82
CA ALA A 210 -6.27 -10.32 5.07
C ALA A 210 -6.49 -8.94 4.43
N PRO A 211 -7.59 -8.71 3.69
CA PRO A 211 -7.92 -7.38 3.21
C PRO A 211 -8.37 -6.49 4.39
N LEU A 212 -7.93 -5.25 4.35
CA LEU A 212 -8.32 -4.17 5.23
C LEU A 212 -8.86 -3.03 4.35
N SER A 213 -10.09 -2.61 4.58
CA SER A 213 -10.68 -1.45 3.90
C SER A 213 -11.46 -0.61 4.89
N VAL A 214 -11.21 0.69 4.87
CA VAL A 214 -11.87 1.65 5.75
C VAL A 214 -12.36 2.83 4.95
N TYR A 215 -13.60 3.22 5.21
CA TYR A 215 -14.24 4.39 4.66
C TYR A 215 -14.24 5.53 5.68
N LEU A 216 -13.77 6.70 5.27
CA LEU A 216 -13.74 7.92 6.06
C LEU A 216 -14.43 9.04 5.29
N SER A 217 -15.45 9.63 5.89
CA SER A 217 -16.10 10.84 5.41
C SER A 217 -15.95 11.96 6.44
N GLY A 218 -15.78 13.19 5.95
CA GLY A 218 -15.67 14.38 6.79
C GLY A 218 -14.23 14.83 7.02
N GLY A 219 -14.09 16.12 7.31
CA GLY A 219 -12.81 16.79 7.55
C GLY A 219 -12.52 17.87 6.55
N GLN A 220 -11.49 18.66 6.86
CA GLN A 220 -11.06 19.76 5.99
C GLN A 220 -10.83 19.31 4.53
N TYR A 221 -10.30 18.10 4.34
CA TYR A 221 -9.98 17.54 3.02
C TYR A 221 -11.02 16.55 2.47
N PHE A 222 -11.84 15.92 3.33
CA PHE A 222 -12.72 14.81 2.94
C PHE A 222 -14.22 15.11 3.12
N SER A 223 -14.59 16.38 3.21
CA SER A 223 -15.97 16.85 3.28
C SER A 223 -16.77 16.56 2.02
N LYS A 224 -16.18 16.87 0.86
CA LYS A 224 -16.82 16.72 -0.47
C LYS A 224 -16.60 15.34 -1.09
N THR A 225 -15.43 14.76 -0.84
CA THR A 225 -14.97 13.51 -1.45
C THR A 225 -14.39 12.63 -0.33
N PRO A 226 -14.97 11.46 -0.05
CA PRO A 226 -14.51 10.60 1.03
C PRO A 226 -13.15 9.99 0.73
N LEU A 227 -12.49 9.52 1.78
CA LEU A 227 -11.23 8.79 1.72
C LEU A 227 -11.49 7.30 1.99
N VAL A 228 -10.93 6.45 1.13
CA VAL A 228 -10.95 5.00 1.27
C VAL A 228 -9.52 4.50 1.42
N LEU A 229 -9.20 3.97 2.59
CA LEU A 229 -7.90 3.39 2.89
C LEU A 229 -7.99 1.88 2.70
N ARG A 230 -7.18 1.35 1.77
CA ARG A 230 -7.09 -0.09 1.47
C ARG A 230 -5.70 -0.59 1.77
N ALA A 231 -5.62 -1.76 2.36
CA ALA A 231 -4.36 -2.46 2.53
C ALA A 231 -4.60 -3.97 2.54
N GLN A 232 -3.56 -4.73 2.15
CA GLN A 232 -3.52 -6.17 2.33
C GLN A 232 -2.25 -6.54 3.11
N PRO A 233 -2.24 -6.31 4.44
CA PRO A 233 -1.09 -6.65 5.26
C PRO A 233 -0.83 -8.16 5.25
N HIS A 234 0.44 -8.54 5.25
CA HIS A 234 0.81 -9.95 5.24
C HIS A 234 0.39 -10.68 6.52
N LEU A 235 0.56 -10.04 7.68
CA LEU A 235 0.15 -10.55 8.99
C LEU A 235 -0.70 -9.51 9.71
N THR A 236 -1.91 -9.90 10.07
CA THR A 236 -2.77 -9.14 11.00
C THR A 236 -2.82 -9.91 12.30
N VAL A 237 -2.23 -9.34 13.35
CA VAL A 237 -2.19 -9.92 14.70
C VAL A 237 -3.36 -9.37 15.50
N GLN A 238 -4.21 -10.25 16.00
CA GLN A 238 -5.37 -9.94 16.81
C GLN A 238 -5.25 -10.62 18.18
N SER A 239 -5.70 -9.95 19.24
CA SER A 239 -5.75 -10.49 20.60
C SER A 239 -7.20 -10.49 21.10
N PRO A 240 -7.64 -11.48 21.89
CA PRO A 240 -8.91 -11.36 22.61
C PRO A 240 -8.84 -10.31 23.73
N ASP A 241 -7.65 -9.97 24.19
CA ASP A 241 -7.44 -9.04 25.29
C ASP A 241 -7.42 -7.59 24.80
N SER A 242 -8.15 -6.72 25.50
CA SER A 242 -8.23 -5.29 25.25
C SER A 242 -7.01 -4.50 25.75
N ILE A 243 -6.16 -5.11 26.59
CA ILE A 243 -4.93 -4.46 27.08
C ILE A 243 -4.00 -4.09 25.92
N VAL A 244 -4.06 -4.85 24.82
CA VAL A 244 -3.18 -4.65 23.67
C VAL A 244 -3.40 -3.32 22.94
N THR A 245 -4.61 -2.77 23.03
CA THR A 245 -5.01 -1.50 22.39
C THR A 245 -4.94 -0.32 23.36
N MET A 246 -4.46 -0.52 24.59
CA MET A 246 -4.30 0.56 25.56
C MET A 246 -3.37 1.66 25.03
N PRO A 247 -3.70 2.94 25.27
CA PRO A 247 -2.90 4.06 24.83
C PRO A 247 -1.52 4.07 25.49
N TRP A 248 -0.53 4.56 24.76
CA TRP A 248 0.82 4.85 25.26
C TRP A 248 1.00 6.29 25.74
N ALA A 249 0.11 7.20 25.36
CA ALA A 249 0.07 8.59 25.80
C ALA A 249 -1.15 8.82 26.70
N GLY A 250 -0.92 9.41 27.87
CA GLY A 250 -1.95 9.64 28.88
C GLY A 250 -2.77 10.91 28.58
N PRO A 251 -3.77 11.24 29.42
CA PRO A 251 -4.56 12.47 29.24
C PRO A 251 -3.71 13.75 29.17
N ILE A 252 -2.61 13.81 29.94
CA ILE A 252 -1.68 14.96 29.98
C ILE A 252 -0.94 15.12 28.64
N ASP A 253 -0.48 14.02 28.05
CA ASP A 253 0.18 14.03 26.74
C ASP A 253 -0.78 14.46 25.63
N ILE A 254 -2.04 14.00 25.72
CA ILE A 254 -3.11 14.38 24.79
C ILE A 254 -3.41 15.88 24.95
N GLU A 255 -3.48 16.40 26.17
CA GLU A 255 -3.66 17.84 26.44
C GLU A 255 -2.49 18.67 25.91
N THR A 256 -1.27 18.18 26.01
CA THR A 256 -0.09 18.84 25.41
C THR A 256 -0.18 18.85 23.89
N ALA A 257 -0.69 17.78 23.28
CA ALA A 257 -0.91 17.72 21.84
C ALA A 257 -2.11 18.59 21.39
N ARG A 258 -3.04 18.94 22.29
CA ARG A 258 -4.24 19.73 21.96
C ARG A 258 -3.88 21.15 21.51
N PHE A 259 -4.72 21.69 20.64
CA PHE A 259 -4.68 23.09 20.24
C PHE A 259 -5.36 23.96 21.30
N ASN A 260 -4.63 24.86 21.96
CA ASN A 260 -5.21 25.88 22.83
C ASN A 260 -5.28 27.23 22.09
N SER A 261 -6.48 27.80 22.03
CA SER A 261 -6.85 29.02 21.31
C SER A 261 -6.08 30.29 21.74
N PHE A 262 -5.31 30.25 22.84
CA PHE A 262 -4.76 31.47 23.45
C PHE A 262 -3.23 31.62 23.33
N TYR A 263 -2.48 30.54 23.12
CA TYR A 263 -1.03 30.56 22.88
C TYR A 263 -0.66 29.32 22.06
N TYR A 264 0.20 29.50 21.05
CA TYR A 264 0.81 28.49 20.19
C TYR A 264 0.73 27.04 20.72
N SER A 265 0.15 26.12 19.93
CA SER A 265 0.27 24.69 20.21
C SER A 265 1.76 24.33 20.35
N THR A 266 2.12 23.64 21.42
CA THR A 266 3.51 23.19 21.65
C THR A 266 3.99 22.27 20.52
N GLU A 267 3.08 21.51 19.91
CA GLU A 267 3.35 20.62 18.79
C GLU A 267 2.35 20.88 17.63
N PRO A 268 2.61 21.85 16.73
CA PRO A 268 1.74 22.13 15.59
C PRO A 268 1.76 21.00 14.56
N LEU A 269 0.68 20.88 13.77
CA LEU A 269 0.68 20.01 12.60
C LEU A 269 1.68 20.54 11.56
N PRO A 270 2.30 19.66 10.76
CA PRO A 270 3.19 20.12 9.70
C PRO A 270 2.43 20.94 8.66
N ASP A 271 3.09 21.96 8.13
CA ASP A 271 2.60 22.76 7.01
C ASP A 271 3.33 22.34 5.74
N ILE A 272 2.55 21.98 4.71
CA ILE A 272 3.05 21.47 3.43
C ILE A 272 2.69 22.40 2.26
N TYR A 273 2.19 23.61 2.54
CA TYR A 273 1.84 24.59 1.52
C TYR A 273 3.06 24.87 0.60
N PRO A 274 2.91 24.85 -0.74
CA PRO A 274 1.67 24.90 -1.53
C PRO A 274 1.12 23.52 -1.98
N ILE A 275 1.69 22.41 -1.52
CA ILE A 275 1.30 21.07 -1.97
C ILE A 275 -0.06 20.70 -1.34
N SER A 276 -0.94 20.12 -2.15
CA SER A 276 -2.21 19.58 -1.64
C SER A 276 -1.96 18.24 -0.93
N PRO A 277 -2.48 18.01 0.29
CA PRO A 277 -2.23 16.75 1.03
C PRO A 277 -2.76 15.50 0.32
N ILE A 278 -3.72 15.68 -0.59
CA ILE A 278 -4.40 14.63 -1.36
C ILE A 278 -3.84 14.45 -2.77
N ILE A 279 -2.70 15.07 -3.10
CA ILE A 279 -2.16 15.10 -4.48
C ILE A 279 -1.81 13.72 -5.04
N ASP A 280 -1.37 12.79 -4.19
CA ASP A 280 -0.93 11.45 -4.58
C ASP A 280 -2.01 10.37 -4.39
N PHE A 281 -3.28 10.76 -4.19
CA PHE A 281 -4.37 9.81 -4.07
C PHE A 281 -5.07 9.61 -5.41
N GLU A 282 -5.30 8.35 -5.76
CA GLU A 282 -6.11 7.99 -6.92
C GLU A 282 -7.57 8.34 -6.65
N THR A 283 -8.27 8.83 -7.68
CA THR A 283 -9.70 9.10 -7.61
C THR A 283 -10.47 8.07 -8.39
N ASP A 284 -11.34 7.31 -7.73
CA ASP A 284 -12.21 6.34 -8.40
C ASP A 284 -13.63 6.38 -7.81
N THR A 285 -14.58 5.94 -8.62
CA THR A 285 -15.99 5.77 -8.27
C THR A 285 -16.33 4.35 -7.82
N LEU A 286 -15.37 3.40 -7.96
CA LEU A 286 -15.52 2.01 -7.55
C LEU A 286 -14.89 1.79 -6.17
N TYR A 287 -15.71 1.85 -5.11
CA TYR A 287 -15.22 1.61 -3.76
C TYR A 287 -16.24 1.03 -2.78
N ASN A 288 -15.69 0.50 -1.69
CA ASN A 288 -16.42 -0.08 -0.57
C ASN A 288 -16.64 0.99 0.50
N ASP A 289 -17.89 1.17 0.90
CA ASP A 289 -18.26 2.03 2.04
C ASP A 289 -18.20 1.25 3.35
N ASP A 290 -18.29 -0.09 3.27
CA ASP A 290 -18.28 -0.97 4.43
C ASP A 290 -16.86 -1.20 4.97
N LEU A 291 -16.78 -1.31 6.29
CA LEU A 291 -15.57 -1.74 6.97
C LEU A 291 -15.25 -3.19 6.60
N LEU A 292 -14.10 -3.40 5.95
CA LEU A 292 -13.54 -4.73 5.76
C LEU A 292 -12.43 -4.94 6.78
N LEU A 293 -12.72 -5.76 7.78
CA LEU A 293 -11.76 -6.24 8.77
C LEU A 293 -12.00 -7.72 9.01
N ASN A 294 -10.93 -8.53 8.92
CA ASN A 294 -11.05 -9.95 9.18
C ASN A 294 -11.52 -10.23 10.61
N ARG A 295 -12.44 -11.21 10.73
CA ARG A 295 -13.04 -11.64 12.00
C ARG A 295 -13.74 -10.50 12.75
N SER A 296 -14.27 -9.50 12.04
CA SER A 296 -15.00 -8.36 12.63
C SER A 296 -16.07 -8.77 13.65
N GLN A 297 -16.70 -9.92 13.45
CA GLN A 297 -17.75 -10.48 14.32
C GLN A 297 -17.25 -11.09 15.64
N GLN A 298 -15.97 -11.43 15.77
CA GLN A 298 -15.42 -11.99 17.01
C GLN A 298 -15.09 -10.86 18.01
N GLN A 299 -15.01 -11.16 19.30
CA GLN A 299 -14.47 -10.20 20.28
C GLN A 299 -12.94 -10.30 20.31
N THR A 300 -12.31 -9.64 19.34
CA THR A 300 -10.86 -9.53 19.24
C THR A 300 -10.47 -8.08 19.02
N HIS A 301 -9.20 -7.74 19.22
CA HIS A 301 -8.65 -6.40 19.06
C HIS A 301 -7.41 -6.46 18.16
N VAL A 302 -7.30 -5.55 17.19
CA VAL A 302 -6.12 -5.47 16.32
C VAL A 302 -4.91 -4.99 17.12
N HIS A 303 -3.90 -5.86 17.25
CA HIS A 303 -2.67 -5.58 17.98
C HIS A 303 -1.61 -4.93 17.07
N SER A 304 -1.25 -5.62 15.98
CA SER A 304 -0.22 -5.19 15.05
C SER A 304 -0.53 -5.63 13.61
N LEU A 305 -0.10 -4.80 12.65
CA LEU A 305 0.04 -5.18 11.26
C LEU A 305 1.51 -5.36 10.90
N LEU A 306 1.84 -6.42 10.16
CA LEU A 306 3.16 -6.61 9.57
C LEU A 306 3.02 -6.88 8.08
N TRP A 307 3.77 -6.16 7.27
CA TRP A 307 3.78 -6.37 5.82
C TRP A 307 5.13 -6.03 5.23
N SER A 308 5.36 -6.51 4.01
CA SER A 308 6.56 -6.19 3.27
C SER A 308 6.23 -5.45 1.99
N ARG A 309 7.20 -4.67 1.51
CA ARG A 309 7.11 -3.96 0.24
C ARG A 309 8.34 -4.26 -0.60
N GLU A 310 8.13 -4.45 -1.89
CA GLU A 310 9.22 -4.47 -2.86
C GLU A 310 9.59 -3.03 -3.23
N GLN A 311 10.89 -2.74 -3.26
CA GLN A 311 11.38 -1.43 -3.67
C GLN A 311 11.53 -1.42 -5.19
N ASP A 312 10.94 -0.43 -5.87
CA ASP A 312 11.18 -0.24 -7.30
C ASP A 312 12.67 0.02 -7.54
N GLN A 313 13.21 -0.67 -8.55
CA GLN A 313 14.62 -0.54 -8.96
C GLN A 313 14.88 0.78 -9.67
N LYS A 314 13.88 1.31 -10.40
CA LYS A 314 14.05 2.53 -11.19
C LYS A 314 13.80 3.77 -10.35
N TYR A 315 12.72 3.77 -9.58
CA TYR A 315 12.34 4.89 -8.72
C TYR A 315 12.15 4.41 -7.27
N PRO A 316 13.26 4.10 -6.58
CA PRO A 316 13.21 3.67 -5.19
C PRO A 316 12.61 4.76 -4.31
N TRP A 317 11.65 4.39 -3.46
CA TRP A 317 11.09 5.34 -2.50
C TRP A 317 12.11 5.71 -1.43
N THR A 318 12.01 6.94 -0.95
CA THR A 318 12.79 7.42 0.20
C THR A 318 12.32 6.74 1.48
N SER A 319 13.16 6.77 2.53
CA SER A 319 12.76 6.28 3.86
C SER A 319 11.55 7.04 4.43
N GLU A 320 11.36 8.30 4.05
CA GLU A 320 10.22 9.11 4.50
C GLU A 320 8.93 8.71 3.78
N GLN A 321 9.00 8.42 2.49
CA GLN A 321 7.87 7.87 1.72
C GLN A 321 7.45 6.49 2.24
N ASN A 322 8.42 5.63 2.53
CA ASN A 322 8.16 4.32 3.14
C ASN A 322 7.49 4.46 4.52
N MET A 323 7.95 5.40 5.34
CA MET A 323 7.38 5.66 6.65
C MET A 323 5.97 6.25 6.54
N ALA A 324 5.74 7.17 5.60
CA ALA A 324 4.42 7.74 5.34
C ALA A 324 3.40 6.66 4.99
N ASN A 325 3.78 5.72 4.13
CA ASN A 325 2.98 4.54 3.82
C ASN A 325 2.65 3.74 5.09
N ALA A 326 3.64 3.49 5.94
CA ALA A 326 3.44 2.79 7.20
C ALA A 326 2.51 3.51 8.18
N ILE A 327 2.56 4.85 8.25
CA ILE A 327 1.64 5.65 9.05
C ILE A 327 0.21 5.48 8.54
N LEU A 328 -0.05 5.62 7.23
CA LEU A 328 -1.40 5.50 6.68
C LEU A 328 -1.97 4.08 6.78
N THR A 329 -1.17 3.05 6.53
CA THR A 329 -1.61 1.65 6.71
C THR A 329 -1.95 1.35 8.18
N THR A 330 -1.15 1.85 9.12
CA THR A 330 -1.42 1.67 10.56
C THR A 330 -2.62 2.49 11.02
N TYR A 331 -2.79 3.70 10.48
CA TYR A 331 -3.98 4.54 10.70
C TYR A 331 -5.25 3.83 10.23
N ALA A 332 -5.24 3.24 9.03
CA ALA A 332 -6.37 2.46 8.53
C ALA A 332 -6.76 1.35 9.50
N ALA A 333 -5.78 0.66 10.09
CA ALA A 333 -6.03 -0.41 11.05
C ALA A 333 -6.59 0.11 12.38
N ALA A 334 -6.09 1.26 12.87
CA ALA A 334 -6.60 1.91 14.07
C ALA A 334 -8.04 2.39 13.89
N VAL A 335 -8.36 2.98 12.74
CA VAL A 335 -9.72 3.39 12.39
C VAL A 335 -10.62 2.16 12.27
N ALA A 336 -10.18 1.10 11.60
CA ALA A 336 -10.93 -0.15 11.48
C ALA A 336 -11.29 -0.76 12.83
N GLU A 337 -10.37 -0.74 13.79
CA GLU A 337 -10.62 -1.20 15.15
C GLU A 337 -11.62 -0.30 15.88
N ALA A 338 -11.48 1.02 15.75
CA ALA A 338 -12.37 2.00 16.39
C ALA A 338 -13.79 2.00 15.81
N THR A 339 -13.95 1.77 14.51
CA THR A 339 -15.25 1.75 13.82
C THR A 339 -15.89 0.37 13.78
N ARG A 340 -15.23 -0.66 14.32
CA ARG A 340 -15.72 -2.06 14.33
C ARG A 340 -17.12 -2.22 14.92
N ASN A 341 -17.42 -1.46 15.97
CA ASN A 341 -18.72 -1.48 16.65
C ASN A 341 -19.71 -0.44 16.09
N GLY A 342 -19.44 0.14 14.92
CA GLY A 342 -20.25 1.22 14.33
C GLY A 342 -20.12 2.55 15.08
N THR A 343 -19.09 2.70 15.91
CA THR A 343 -18.85 3.91 16.69
C THR A 343 -18.35 5.06 15.82
N THR A 344 -19.06 6.18 15.86
CA THR A 344 -18.69 7.44 15.19
C THR A 344 -17.80 8.33 16.05
N GLU A 345 -17.82 8.14 17.38
CA GLU A 345 -17.00 8.88 18.34
C GLU A 345 -16.22 7.91 19.26
N LEU A 346 -14.94 8.21 19.49
CA LEU A 346 -14.08 7.44 20.38
C LEU A 346 -14.31 7.86 21.84
N LYS A 347 -14.72 6.90 22.69
CA LYS A 347 -14.77 7.08 24.15
C LYS A 347 -13.41 6.83 24.82
N LYS A 348 -12.58 6.00 24.21
CA LYS A 348 -11.24 5.62 24.68
C LYS A 348 -10.30 5.61 23.48
N PRO A 349 -9.08 6.13 23.62
CA PRO A 349 -8.09 6.07 22.55
C PRO A 349 -7.71 4.62 22.23
N VAL A 350 -7.40 4.35 20.97
CA VAL A 350 -7.03 3.02 20.46
C VAL A 350 -5.60 3.05 19.93
N LEU A 351 -4.77 2.14 20.41
CA LEU A 351 -3.41 1.95 19.93
C LEU A 351 -3.32 0.78 18.95
N VAL A 352 -2.75 1.02 17.77
CA VAL A 352 -2.39 -0.04 16.81
C VAL A 352 -0.94 0.15 16.35
N ARG A 353 -0.24 -0.96 16.15
CA ARG A 353 1.17 -0.98 15.74
C ARG A 353 1.32 -1.45 14.30
N GLY A 354 2.36 -0.97 13.63
CA GLY A 354 2.69 -1.33 12.25
C GLY A 354 4.18 -1.62 12.10
N VAL A 355 4.50 -2.65 11.33
CA VAL A 355 5.87 -2.99 10.94
C VAL A 355 5.94 -3.22 9.45
N GLN A 356 6.76 -2.42 8.78
CA GLN A 356 7.02 -2.56 7.35
C GLN A 356 8.46 -3.04 7.13
N LEU A 357 8.64 -4.10 6.34
CA LEU A 357 9.97 -4.55 5.91
C LEU A 357 10.22 -4.17 4.45
N VAL A 358 11.22 -3.31 4.22
CA VAL A 358 11.65 -2.88 2.89
C VAL A 358 13.17 -2.99 2.78
N ASN A 359 13.65 -3.80 1.85
CA ASN A 359 15.08 -3.90 1.53
C ASN A 359 15.98 -4.08 2.78
N GLY A 360 15.63 -5.05 3.64
CA GLY A 360 16.35 -5.36 4.88
C GLY A 360 16.27 -4.30 5.98
N ARG A 361 15.40 -3.29 5.83
CA ARG A 361 15.12 -2.26 6.82
C ARG A 361 13.71 -2.40 7.36
N LEU A 362 13.55 -2.15 8.66
CA LEU A 362 12.27 -2.10 9.35
C LEU A 362 11.85 -0.65 9.57
N ASP A 363 10.62 -0.33 9.20
CA ASP A 363 9.91 0.85 9.66
C ASP A 363 8.96 0.43 10.78
N LEU A 364 9.15 0.99 11.97
CA LEU A 364 8.34 0.71 13.15
C LEU A 364 7.40 1.89 13.42
N VAL A 365 6.11 1.61 13.57
CA VAL A 365 5.08 2.63 13.81
C VAL A 365 4.18 2.18 14.95
N ALA A 366 3.83 3.12 15.83
CA ALA A 366 2.72 2.98 16.76
C ALA A 366 1.79 4.18 16.61
N MET A 367 0.52 3.91 16.31
CA MET A 367 -0.52 4.90 16.08
C MET A 367 -1.50 4.86 17.26
N GLN A 368 -1.60 5.96 18.00
CA GLN A 368 -2.65 6.17 18.98
C GLN A 368 -3.72 7.08 18.38
N LEU A 369 -4.87 6.49 18.10
CA LEU A 369 -6.05 7.15 17.61
C LEU A 369 -6.84 7.72 18.79
N ASN A 370 -6.79 9.05 18.94
CA ASN A 370 -7.54 9.78 19.96
C ASN A 370 -8.87 10.29 19.40
N THR A 371 -8.91 10.67 18.12
CA THR A 371 -10.09 11.25 17.48
C THR A 371 -10.32 10.69 16.08
N LEU A 372 -11.59 10.36 15.79
CA LEU A 372 -12.10 10.03 14.45
C LEU A 372 -12.63 11.26 13.71
N LYS A 373 -12.92 12.35 14.45
CA LYS A 373 -13.47 13.57 13.89
C LYS A 373 -12.38 14.39 13.24
N LEU A 374 -12.19 14.16 11.95
CA LEU A 374 -11.62 15.14 11.05
C LEU A 374 -12.76 16.16 10.83
N THR A 375 -12.78 17.31 11.50
CA THR A 375 -13.81 18.35 11.25
C THR A 375 -13.36 19.35 10.20
N GLU A 376 -14.33 19.96 9.51
CA GLU A 376 -14.14 20.99 8.48
C GLU A 376 -13.77 22.36 9.07
N GLN A 377 -14.32 22.65 10.25
CA GLN A 377 -14.06 23.86 11.03
C GLN A 377 -13.05 23.44 12.09
N GLY A 378 -11.92 24.14 12.18
CA GLY A 378 -10.77 23.82 13.05
C GLY A 378 -11.03 23.83 14.58
N GLU A 379 -12.27 23.57 15.01
CA GLU A 379 -12.74 23.54 16.39
C GLU A 379 -12.36 22.26 17.14
N ASN A 380 -11.94 21.19 16.44
CA ASN A 380 -11.54 19.98 17.14
C ASN A 380 -10.12 20.13 17.69
N THR A 381 -10.00 20.34 19.00
CA THR A 381 -8.73 20.56 19.69
C THR A 381 -7.85 19.32 19.68
N GLU A 382 -8.44 18.13 19.53
CA GLU A 382 -7.76 16.84 19.65
C GLU A 382 -6.99 16.46 18.39
N LYS A 383 -5.83 15.84 18.62
CA LYS A 383 -4.94 15.30 17.60
C LYS A 383 -4.59 13.85 17.95
N ASN A 384 -4.31 13.07 16.92
CA ASN A 384 -3.76 11.73 17.08
C ASN A 384 -2.26 11.81 17.37
N ILE A 385 -1.68 10.74 17.91
CA ILE A 385 -0.25 10.70 18.24
C ILE A 385 0.38 9.49 17.56
N VAL A 386 1.54 9.69 16.93
CA VAL A 386 2.25 8.67 16.17
C VAL A 386 3.70 8.63 16.60
N TRP A 387 4.16 7.46 17.03
CA TRP A 387 5.58 7.21 17.27
C TRP A 387 6.18 6.46 16.08
N ILE A 388 7.30 6.96 15.57
CA ILE A 388 7.95 6.41 14.38
C ILE A 388 9.44 6.13 14.61
N GLU A 389 9.91 5.01 14.07
CA GLU A 389 11.32 4.78 13.79
C GLU A 389 11.50 4.37 12.34
N LYS A 390 12.10 5.26 11.54
CA LYS A 390 12.21 5.12 10.09
C LYS A 390 13.50 4.43 9.66
N GLY A 391 13.38 3.48 8.75
CA GLY A 391 14.48 2.90 7.99
C GLY A 391 15.55 2.20 8.82
N LEU A 392 15.18 1.56 9.93
CA LEU A 392 16.10 0.84 10.81
C LEU A 392 16.69 -0.36 10.07
N ARG A 393 18.01 -0.40 9.89
CA ARG A 393 18.64 -1.48 9.15
C ARG A 393 18.76 -2.73 10.02
N LEU A 394 17.93 -3.74 9.76
CA LEU A 394 18.03 -5.03 10.44
C LEU A 394 19.24 -5.83 9.92
N TYR A 395 19.42 -5.90 8.61
CA TYR A 395 20.56 -6.57 7.98
C TYR A 395 20.92 -5.91 6.65
N LYS A 396 22.03 -6.31 6.03
CA LYS A 396 22.38 -5.90 4.67
C LYS A 396 21.87 -6.94 3.67
N PRO A 397 20.78 -6.68 2.93
CA PRO A 397 20.35 -7.57 1.86
C PRO A 397 21.32 -7.53 0.69
N LYS A 398 21.36 -8.61 -0.08
CA LYS A 398 21.98 -8.62 -1.41
C LYS A 398 20.94 -8.24 -2.46
N PRO A 399 21.35 -7.75 -3.64
CA PRO A 399 20.43 -7.55 -4.75
C PRO A 399 19.65 -8.84 -5.05
N TYR A 400 18.41 -8.69 -5.50
CA TYR A 400 17.49 -9.81 -5.67
C TYR A 400 17.96 -10.89 -6.68
N TYR A 401 18.96 -10.56 -7.50
CA TYR A 401 19.62 -11.41 -8.50
C TYR A 401 20.88 -12.12 -7.98
N GLU A 402 21.25 -11.92 -6.72
CA GLU A 402 22.35 -12.61 -6.04
C GLU A 402 21.82 -13.43 -4.87
N GLN A 403 22.44 -14.58 -4.63
CA GLN A 403 22.09 -15.42 -3.48
C GLN A 403 22.91 -14.99 -2.26
N MET A 404 22.22 -14.89 -1.12
CA MET A 404 22.86 -14.65 0.18
C MET A 404 23.24 -15.99 0.82
N GLU A 405 24.51 -16.15 1.18
CA GLU A 405 24.99 -17.34 1.90
C GLU A 405 25.01 -17.15 3.41
N VAL A 406 25.40 -15.94 3.84
CA VAL A 406 25.54 -15.51 5.24
C VAL A 406 24.90 -14.14 5.40
N VAL A 407 24.27 -13.90 6.55
CA VAL A 407 23.69 -12.60 6.90
C VAL A 407 24.80 -11.62 7.28
N GLU A 408 25.03 -10.61 6.45
CA GLU A 408 25.98 -9.53 6.74
C GLU A 408 25.33 -8.43 7.59
N LYS A 409 26.08 -7.90 8.57
CA LYS A 409 25.72 -6.71 9.36
C LYS A 409 24.33 -6.78 9.99
N LEU A 410 24.05 -7.88 10.71
CA LEU A 410 22.85 -7.99 11.54
C LEU A 410 22.94 -7.02 12.72
N ASP A 411 21.88 -6.24 12.94
CA ASP A 411 21.74 -5.37 14.10
C ASP A 411 20.68 -5.91 15.07
N MET A 412 21.14 -6.49 16.17
CA MET A 412 20.27 -7.02 17.21
C MET A 412 19.52 -5.93 17.98
N ASN A 413 20.01 -4.68 18.01
CA ASN A 413 19.27 -3.59 18.66
C ASN A 413 17.97 -3.29 17.90
N VAL A 414 18.01 -3.34 16.57
CA VAL A 414 16.80 -3.18 15.73
C VAL A 414 15.82 -4.32 16.00
N PHE A 415 16.32 -5.54 16.15
CA PHE A 415 15.48 -6.67 16.54
C PHE A 415 14.87 -6.49 17.94
N HIS A 416 15.63 -6.04 18.93
CA HIS A 416 15.10 -5.75 20.27
C HIS A 416 14.03 -4.66 20.25
N LYS A 417 14.18 -3.62 19.43
CA LYS A 417 13.12 -2.61 19.23
C LYS A 417 11.86 -3.19 18.59
N PHE A 418 12.01 -4.11 17.64
CA PHE A 418 10.89 -4.87 17.08
C PHE A 418 10.20 -5.72 18.17
N VAL A 419 10.96 -6.41 19.02
CA VAL A 419 10.41 -7.16 20.17
C VAL A 419 9.67 -6.22 21.14
N ALA A 420 10.28 -5.09 21.49
CA ALA A 420 9.70 -4.08 22.37
C ALA A 420 8.38 -3.51 21.82
N LEU A 421 8.31 -3.25 20.51
CA LEU A 421 7.06 -2.84 19.87
C LEU A 421 5.97 -3.92 20.02
N MET A 422 6.33 -5.19 19.82
CA MET A 422 5.38 -6.30 19.82
C MET A 422 4.93 -6.76 21.21
N LEU A 423 5.75 -6.57 22.25
CA LEU A 423 5.46 -7.00 23.63
C LEU A 423 5.30 -5.84 24.61
N GLY A 424 5.46 -4.61 24.13
CA GLY A 424 5.27 -3.38 24.89
C GLY A 424 3.81 -3.18 25.26
N PHE A 425 3.38 -3.84 26.32
CA PHE A 425 2.13 -3.58 27.03
C PHE A 425 2.43 -2.64 28.19
N GLY A 426 1.61 -1.61 28.36
CA GLY A 426 1.77 -0.68 29.47
C GLY A 426 1.23 0.69 29.15
N ALA A 427 0.28 1.11 29.97
CA ALA A 427 -0.15 2.49 30.07
C ALA A 427 1.06 3.39 30.42
N PRO A 428 1.13 4.63 29.90
CA PRO A 428 1.94 5.65 30.53
C PRO A 428 1.36 5.90 31.92
N HIS A 429 2.20 5.79 32.93
CA HIS A 429 2.04 6.46 34.22
C HIS A 429 0.62 6.49 34.82
N VAL A 430 0.39 5.60 35.79
CA VAL A 430 -0.51 5.93 36.91
C VAL A 430 0.15 7.10 37.65
N HIS A 431 -0.25 8.33 37.33
CA HIS A 431 -0.12 9.48 38.21
C HIS A 431 -1.50 10.10 38.40
#